data_AF-A0A0A2M2S9-F1
#
_entry.id   AF-A0A0A2M2S9-F1
#
_cell.length_a   1.000
_cell.length_b   1.000
_cell.length_c   1.000
_cell.angle_alpha   90.00
_cell.angle_beta   90.00
_cell.angle_gamma   90.00
#
_symmetry.space_group_name_H-M   'P 1'
#
loop_
_entity.id
_entity.type
_entity.pdbx_description
1 polymer ?
#
loop_
_entity_poly.entity_id
_entity_poly.type
_entity_poly.pdbx_seq_one_letter_code
_entity_poly.pdbx_strand_id
1 'polypeptide(L)'
;MITAKYIVFNHDISSKTIGNFDNVKELTNSDEITHPFVVDKKFHDLEYAFILNPNGTLDKITEYKYDQNEFYQKYQIELDTIDRENIGVGFMIKLDEKLNQIVDGQDTLKILDVYQKERLIRVDKPENKGRIVFYQYK
;
A
#
# COMPACT_ATOMS: atom_id res chain seq x y z
N MET A 1 -7.70 -12.48 7.79
CA MET A 1 -7.63 -11.22 8.59
C MET A 1 -6.64 -10.28 7.93
N ILE A 2 -6.91 -8.97 7.82
CA ILE A 2 -5.94 -8.01 7.28
C ILE A 2 -4.81 -7.79 8.29
N THR A 3 -3.56 -7.72 7.82
CA THR A 3 -2.36 -7.56 8.66
C THR A 3 -1.51 -6.35 8.33
N ALA A 4 -1.60 -5.85 7.10
CA ALA A 4 -0.88 -4.65 6.69
C ALA A 4 -1.67 -3.89 5.61
N LYS A 5 -1.39 -2.60 5.49
CA LYS A 5 -1.77 -1.72 4.39
C LYS A 5 -0.50 -1.14 3.79
N TYR A 6 -0.40 -1.12 2.47
CA TYR A 6 0.73 -0.56 1.74
C TYR A 6 0.22 0.49 0.77
N ILE A 7 0.87 1.64 0.76
CA ILE A 7 0.71 2.67 -0.27
C ILE A 7 1.98 2.63 -1.10
N VAL A 8 1.81 2.36 -2.38
CA VAL A 8 2.91 2.22 -3.34
C VAL A 8 2.63 3.07 -4.55
N PHE A 9 3.68 3.44 -5.28
CA PHE A 9 3.48 4.07 -6.58
C PHE A 9 2.98 3.06 -7.61
N ASN A 10 2.23 3.55 -8.60
CA ASN A 10 1.83 2.74 -9.73
C ASN A 10 3.05 2.31 -10.56
N HIS A 11 2.85 1.41 -11.52
CA HIS A 11 3.93 0.86 -12.34
C HIS A 11 4.71 1.95 -13.11
N ASP A 12 4.00 2.90 -13.71
CA ASP A 12 4.59 3.92 -14.58
C ASP A 12 5.49 4.89 -13.81
N ILE A 13 5.22 5.08 -12.52
CA ILE A 13 6.03 5.88 -11.61
C ILE A 13 7.14 5.00 -11.00
N SER A 14 6.78 3.82 -10.49
CA SER A 14 7.72 2.88 -9.84
C SER A 14 8.90 2.51 -10.75
N SER A 15 8.62 2.28 -12.04
CA SER A 15 9.65 1.96 -13.05
C SER A 15 10.67 3.09 -13.27
N LYS A 16 10.42 4.29 -12.75
CA LYS A 16 11.31 5.46 -12.87
C LYS A 16 11.94 5.87 -11.55
N THR A 17 11.47 5.33 -10.43
CA THR A 17 11.93 5.68 -9.08
C THR A 17 12.79 4.62 -8.42
N ILE A 18 12.63 3.37 -8.86
CA ILE A 18 13.47 2.26 -8.42
C ILE A 18 14.87 2.48 -9.01
N GLY A 19 15.84 2.77 -8.15
CA GLY A 19 17.23 3.02 -8.56
C GLY A 19 18.00 1.76 -8.93
N ASN A 20 17.56 0.59 -8.48
CA ASN A 20 18.19 -0.70 -8.79
C ASN A 20 17.14 -1.82 -8.88
N PHE A 21 16.90 -2.31 -10.10
CA PHE A 21 15.95 -3.38 -10.38
C PHE A 21 16.45 -4.78 -10.02
N ASP A 22 17.77 -5.00 -9.92
CA ASP A 22 18.33 -6.34 -9.66
C ASP A 22 17.92 -6.88 -8.29
N ASN A 23 17.55 -5.99 -7.37
CA ASN A 23 17.09 -6.32 -6.02
C ASN A 23 15.56 -6.43 -5.92
N VAL A 24 14.82 -6.14 -6.99
CA VAL A 24 13.36 -6.14 -6.98
C VAL A 24 12.84 -7.50 -7.38
N LYS A 25 12.24 -8.20 -6.43
CA LYS A 25 11.79 -9.58 -6.60
C LYS A 25 10.27 -9.66 -6.69
N GLU A 26 9.81 -10.70 -7.39
CA GLU A 26 8.40 -11.06 -7.37
C GLU A 26 8.00 -11.54 -5.99
N LEU A 27 6.89 -10.99 -5.50
CA LEU A 27 6.35 -11.39 -4.21
C LEU A 27 5.87 -12.84 -4.32
N THR A 28 6.17 -13.66 -3.32
CA THR A 28 5.79 -15.09 -3.34
C THR A 28 5.12 -15.53 -2.06
N ASN A 29 5.53 -14.94 -0.93
CA ASN A 29 4.85 -14.95 0.36
C ASN A 29 5.63 -13.92 1.22
N SER A 30 5.01 -12.89 1.78
CA SER A 30 5.70 -11.98 2.69
C SER A 30 5.04 -11.99 4.05
N ASP A 31 5.84 -11.88 5.11
CA ASP A 31 5.35 -11.49 6.43
C ASP A 31 5.15 -9.97 6.48
N GLU A 32 6.13 -9.21 5.99
CA GLU A 32 6.09 -7.75 5.85
C GLU A 32 6.83 -7.32 4.58
N ILE A 33 6.25 -6.39 3.81
CA ILE A 33 6.88 -5.80 2.63
C ILE A 33 7.64 -4.54 3.04
N THR A 34 8.95 -4.52 2.81
CA THR A 34 9.84 -3.42 3.23
C THR A 34 10.71 -2.85 2.11
N HIS A 35 10.55 -3.35 0.88
CA HIS A 35 11.33 -2.96 -0.28
C HIS A 35 10.48 -3.04 -1.56
N PRO A 36 10.87 -2.37 -2.66
CA PRO A 36 10.14 -2.45 -3.91
C PRO A 36 9.95 -3.90 -4.36
N PHE A 37 8.81 -4.21 -4.99
CA PHE A 37 8.43 -5.58 -5.34
C PHE A 37 7.75 -5.65 -6.70
N VAL A 38 7.61 -6.88 -7.22
CA VAL A 38 6.79 -7.19 -8.40
C VAL A 38 5.57 -7.98 -7.98
N VAL A 39 4.40 -7.61 -8.49
CA VAL A 39 3.21 -8.46 -8.52
C VAL A 39 2.52 -8.29 -9.88
N ASP A 40 2.06 -9.40 -10.48
CA ASP A 40 1.45 -9.37 -11.81
C ASP A 40 2.31 -8.63 -12.86
N LYS A 41 3.61 -8.95 -12.85
CA LYS A 41 4.62 -8.35 -13.75
C LYS A 41 4.74 -6.82 -13.65
N LYS A 42 4.17 -6.18 -12.62
CA LYS A 42 4.25 -4.74 -12.39
C LYS A 42 5.13 -4.44 -11.18
N PHE A 43 6.09 -3.55 -11.38
CA PHE A 43 6.90 -2.97 -10.32
C PHE A 43 6.08 -2.02 -9.43
N HIS A 44 6.32 -2.11 -8.13
CA HIS A 44 5.76 -1.25 -7.11
C HIS A 44 6.85 -0.79 -6.16
N ASP A 45 7.00 0.52 -6.04
CA ASP A 45 7.93 1.19 -5.14
C ASP A 45 7.17 1.69 -3.91
N LEU A 46 7.66 1.38 -2.71
CA LEU A 46 6.96 1.70 -1.46
C LEU A 46 7.08 3.18 -1.13
N GLU A 47 5.94 3.75 -0.73
CA GLU A 47 5.88 5.05 -0.09
C GLU A 47 5.64 4.87 1.41
N TYR A 48 4.61 4.09 1.75
CA TYR A 48 4.22 3.82 3.13
C TYR A 48 3.84 2.36 3.37
N ALA A 49 4.21 1.85 4.54
CA ALA A 49 3.73 0.59 5.08
C ALA A 49 3.10 0.81 6.45
N PHE A 50 1.87 0.34 6.63
CA PHE A 50 1.17 0.36 7.90
C PHE A 50 0.92 -1.06 8.36
N ILE A 51 1.39 -1.40 9.55
CA ILE A 51 1.18 -2.71 10.18
C ILE A 51 -0.02 -2.61 11.10
N LEU A 52 -0.91 -3.60 11.03
CA LEU A 52 -2.15 -3.63 11.80
C LEU A 52 -2.04 -4.61 12.95
N ASN A 53 -2.65 -4.26 14.07
CA ASN A 53 -2.84 -5.20 15.17
C ASN A 53 -3.99 -6.20 14.85
N PRO A 54 -4.24 -7.21 15.70
CA PRO A 54 -5.29 -8.20 15.46
C PRO A 54 -6.73 -7.65 15.43
N ASN A 55 -6.97 -6.44 15.94
CA ASN A 55 -8.30 -5.83 15.92
C ASN A 55 -8.55 -4.97 14.66
N GLY A 56 -7.54 -4.85 13.79
CA GLY A 56 -7.61 -4.11 12.54
C GLY A 56 -7.24 -2.63 12.65
N THR A 57 -6.73 -2.16 13.79
CA THR A 57 -6.20 -0.80 13.89
C THR A 57 -4.72 -0.72 13.52
N LEU A 58 -4.29 0.45 13.04
CA LEU A 58 -2.89 0.71 12.70
C LEU A 58 -2.03 0.70 13.99
N ASP A 59 -0.90 0.02 13.93
CA ASP A 59 0.05 -0.18 15.04
C ASP A 59 1.40 0.51 14.75
N LYS A 60 1.91 0.37 13.53
CA LYS A 60 3.20 0.96 13.11
C LYS A 60 3.09 1.50 11.69
N ILE A 61 3.70 2.66 11.45
CA ILE A 61 3.98 3.17 10.10
C ILE A 61 5.48 3.15 9.83
N THR A 62 5.86 2.69 8.63
CA THR A 62 7.19 2.89 8.06
C THR A 62 7.06 3.72 6.80
N GLU A 63 7.81 4.81 6.74
CA GLU A 63 7.85 5.71 5.59
C GLU A 63 9.18 5.51 4.85
N TYR A 64 9.12 5.27 3.55
CA TYR A 64 10.31 4.96 2.78
C TYR A 64 10.86 6.17 2.02
N LYS A 65 10.04 7.22 1.80
CA LYS A 65 10.44 8.41 1.02
C LYS A 65 9.66 9.67 1.38
N TYR A 66 10.26 10.63 2.10
CA TYR A 66 9.74 12.01 2.22
C TYR A 66 10.80 13.12 2.12
N ASP A 67 10.43 14.18 1.39
CA ASP A 67 10.97 15.55 1.33
C ASP A 67 12.44 15.79 0.95
N GLN A 68 12.88 15.26 -0.19
CA GLN A 68 14.05 15.86 -0.85
C GLN A 68 13.90 16.30 -2.30
N ASN A 69 12.81 16.02 -3.03
CA ASN A 69 12.94 16.04 -4.49
C ASN A 69 11.74 16.55 -5.29
N GLU A 70 12.10 17.26 -6.37
CA GLU A 70 11.35 17.53 -7.60
C GLU A 70 10.55 16.34 -8.15
N PHE A 71 10.78 15.12 -7.67
CA PHE A 71 10.08 13.90 -8.04
C PHE A 71 8.55 14.03 -8.01
N TYR A 72 7.97 14.46 -6.88
CA TYR A 72 6.50 14.59 -6.76
C TYR A 72 5.95 15.58 -7.80
N GLN A 73 6.65 16.71 -8.02
CA GLN A 73 6.30 17.68 -9.06
C GLN A 73 6.48 17.10 -10.47
N LYS A 74 7.60 16.43 -10.74
CA LYS A 74 7.97 15.82 -12.02
C LYS A 74 6.94 14.79 -12.49
N TYR A 75 6.35 14.05 -11.57
CA TYR A 75 5.34 13.03 -11.86
C TYR A 75 3.92 13.43 -11.44
N GLN A 76 3.71 14.70 -11.07
CA GLN A 76 2.41 15.26 -10.70
C GLN A 76 1.67 14.46 -9.61
N ILE A 77 2.44 13.98 -8.63
CA ILE A 77 1.94 13.22 -7.49
C ILE A 77 1.62 14.23 -6.38
N GLU A 78 0.37 14.22 -5.93
CA GLU A 78 -0.04 15.02 -4.78
C GLU A 78 0.61 14.48 -3.51
N LEU A 79 1.13 15.36 -2.65
CA LEU A 79 1.78 14.95 -1.41
C LEU A 79 0.71 14.42 -0.44
N ASP A 80 0.84 13.17 0.03
CA ASP A 80 -0.11 12.59 0.98
C ASP A 80 0.31 12.96 2.41
N THR A 81 -0.42 13.88 3.06
CA THR A 81 -0.09 14.32 4.41
C THR A 81 -0.60 13.32 5.44
N ILE A 82 0.29 12.50 5.98
CA ILE A 82 -0.04 11.60 7.09
C ILE A 82 0.05 12.35 8.41
N ASP A 83 -1.08 12.40 9.13
CA ASP A 83 -1.12 12.83 10.52
C ASP A 83 -0.51 11.74 11.42
N ARG A 84 0.76 11.92 11.77
CA ARG A 84 1.53 10.98 12.60
C ARG A 84 1.07 10.97 14.06
N GLU A 85 0.47 12.06 14.55
CA GLU A 85 0.04 12.17 15.95
C GLU A 85 -1.26 11.40 16.19
N ASN A 86 -2.15 11.36 15.19
CA ASN A 86 -3.43 10.67 15.28
C ASN A 86 -3.51 9.38 14.46
N ILE A 87 -2.36 8.85 14.01
CA ILE A 87 -2.30 7.62 13.22
C ILE A 87 -2.89 6.45 14.03
N GLY A 88 -3.84 5.74 13.43
CA GLY A 88 -4.55 4.63 14.08
C GLY A 88 -5.79 5.01 14.89
N VAL A 89 -6.04 6.31 15.15
CA VAL A 89 -7.31 6.77 15.75
C VAL A 89 -8.41 6.70 14.69
N GLY A 90 -9.33 5.75 14.82
CA GLY A 90 -10.49 5.61 13.92
C GLY A 90 -10.26 4.80 12.65
N PHE A 91 -9.06 4.27 12.41
CA PHE A 91 -8.76 3.37 11.29
C PHE A 91 -9.03 1.93 11.69
N MET A 92 -10.29 1.49 11.60
CA MET A 92 -10.64 0.09 11.82
C MET A 92 -10.76 -0.60 10.48
N ILE A 93 -9.68 -1.27 10.05
CA ILE A 93 -9.62 -1.94 8.76
C ILE A 93 -10.18 -3.35 8.89
N LYS A 94 -11.22 -3.65 8.12
CA LYS A 94 -11.87 -4.96 8.09
C LYS A 94 -12.05 -5.43 6.66
N LEU A 95 -11.81 -6.71 6.46
CA LEU A 95 -12.24 -7.40 5.25
C LEU A 95 -13.68 -7.86 5.47
N ASP A 96 -14.60 -7.48 4.59
CA ASP A 96 -15.98 -7.92 4.70
C ASP A 96 -16.07 -9.45 4.61
N GLU A 97 -17.07 -10.05 5.27
CA GLU A 97 -17.26 -11.51 5.31
C GLU A 97 -17.44 -12.12 3.92
N LYS A 98 -17.94 -11.34 2.96
CA LYS A 98 -18.13 -11.78 1.56
C LYS A 98 -16.89 -11.59 0.69
N LEU A 99 -15.77 -11.08 1.25
CA LEU A 99 -14.50 -10.86 0.56
C LEU A 99 -14.59 -10.00 -0.72
N ASN A 100 -15.57 -9.10 -0.81
CA ASN A 100 -15.79 -8.26 -1.99
C ASN A 100 -15.45 -6.77 -1.75
N GLN A 101 -15.24 -6.36 -0.50
CA GLN A 101 -14.90 -4.99 -0.12
C GLN A 101 -13.99 -4.97 1.13
N ILE A 102 -13.23 -3.88 1.26
CA ILE A 102 -12.47 -3.55 2.47
C ILE A 102 -13.09 -2.31 3.10
N VAL A 103 -13.40 -2.37 4.39
CA VAL A 103 -13.77 -1.19 5.18
C VAL A 103 -12.49 -0.64 5.77
N ASP A 104 -12.17 0.63 5.51
CA ASP A 104 -11.00 1.34 6.06
C ASP A 104 -11.49 2.61 6.74
N GLY A 105 -11.70 2.54 8.06
CA GLY A 105 -12.33 3.64 8.80
C GLY A 105 -13.79 3.83 8.39
N GLN A 106 -14.11 4.99 7.80
CA GLN A 106 -15.45 5.30 7.27
C GLN A 106 -15.60 4.96 5.77
N ASP A 107 -14.50 4.63 5.10
CA ASP A 107 -14.51 4.34 3.68
C ASP A 107 -14.81 2.86 3.42
N THR A 108 -15.57 2.61 2.35
CA THR A 108 -15.78 1.26 1.80
C THR A 108 -15.10 1.19 0.45
N LEU A 109 -14.03 0.42 0.38
CA LEU A 109 -13.16 0.31 -0.79
C LEU A 109 -13.49 -0.94 -1.59
N LYS A 110 -13.70 -0.76 -2.89
CA LYS A 110 -13.95 -1.85 -3.83
C LYS A 110 -12.67 -2.65 -4.06
N ILE A 111 -12.76 -3.97 -3.99
CA ILE A 111 -11.65 -4.86 -4.37
C ILE A 111 -11.53 -4.89 -5.90
N LEU A 112 -10.32 -4.67 -6.39
CA LEU A 112 -9.98 -4.78 -7.82
C LEU A 112 -9.38 -6.16 -8.13
N ASP A 113 -8.42 -6.60 -7.33
CA ASP A 113 -7.71 -7.86 -7.54
C ASP A 113 -7.37 -8.52 -6.21
N VAL A 114 -7.35 -9.85 -6.21
CA VAL A 114 -6.92 -10.67 -5.08
C VAL A 114 -5.77 -11.58 -5.52
N TYR A 115 -4.58 -11.28 -5.02
CA TYR A 115 -3.34 -12.02 -5.27
C TYR A 115 -3.16 -13.08 -4.19
N GLN A 116 -3.77 -14.25 -4.39
CA GLN A 116 -3.87 -15.29 -3.36
C GLN A 116 -2.51 -15.82 -2.88
N LYS A 117 -1.55 -15.95 -3.80
CA LYS A 117 -0.20 -16.47 -3.51
C LYS A 117 0.59 -15.46 -2.67
N GLU A 118 0.50 -14.19 -3.03
CA GLU A 118 1.16 -13.06 -2.39
C GLU A 118 0.43 -12.60 -1.12
N ARG A 119 -0.81 -13.05 -0.94
CA ARG A 119 -1.75 -12.63 0.10
C ARG A 119 -1.98 -11.12 0.11
N LEU A 120 -2.13 -10.55 -1.08
CA LEU A 120 -2.41 -9.13 -1.29
C LEU A 120 -3.78 -8.92 -1.92
N ILE A 121 -4.45 -7.84 -1.53
CA ILE A 121 -5.68 -7.35 -2.11
C ILE A 121 -5.41 -5.94 -2.62
N ARG A 122 -5.64 -5.71 -3.91
CA ARG A 122 -5.62 -4.36 -4.49
C ARG A 122 -7.01 -3.78 -4.45
N VAL A 123 -7.13 -2.53 -4.02
CA VAL A 123 -8.42 -1.82 -3.98
C VAL A 123 -8.45 -0.61 -4.90
N ASP A 124 -9.66 -0.14 -5.18
CA ASP A 124 -9.91 1.12 -5.85
C ASP A 124 -9.92 2.26 -4.82
N LYS A 125 -9.07 3.27 -5.04
CA LYS A 125 -9.03 4.51 -4.27
C LYS A 125 -8.83 5.68 -5.24
N PRO A 126 -9.90 6.26 -5.79
CA PRO A 126 -9.84 7.18 -6.93
C PRO A 126 -9.03 8.46 -6.67
N GLU A 127 -8.97 8.93 -5.43
CA GLU A 127 -8.21 10.11 -5.01
C GLU A 127 -6.69 9.88 -5.01
N ASN A 128 -6.25 8.62 -5.05
CA ASN A 128 -4.83 8.24 -4.99
C ASN A 128 -4.14 8.32 -6.37
N LYS A 129 -4.09 9.52 -6.95
CA LYS A 129 -3.40 9.76 -8.24
C LYS A 129 -1.94 9.33 -8.17
N GLY A 130 -1.56 8.40 -9.06
CA GLY A 130 -0.19 7.87 -9.12
C GLY A 130 0.13 6.79 -8.09
N ARG A 131 -0.81 6.46 -7.19
CA ARG A 131 -0.64 5.48 -6.13
C ARG A 131 -1.54 4.28 -6.30
N ILE A 132 -1.18 3.19 -5.64
CA ILE A 132 -1.96 1.97 -5.49
C ILE A 132 -1.98 1.62 -4.01
N VAL A 133 -3.14 1.18 -3.53
CA VAL A 133 -3.28 0.67 -2.17
C VAL A 133 -3.40 -0.84 -2.22
N PHE A 134 -2.53 -1.50 -1.46
CA PHE A 134 -2.60 -2.92 -1.19
C PHE A 134 -2.95 -3.17 0.28
N TYR A 135 -3.73 -4.20 0.54
CA TYR A 135 -3.91 -4.77 1.87
C TYR A 135 -3.38 -6.20 1.89
N GLN A 136 -2.61 -6.53 2.91
CA GLN A 136 -2.11 -7.88 3.12
C GLN A 136 -3.00 -8.65 4.08
N TYR A 137 -3.15 -9.95 3.88
CA TYR A 137 -3.98 -10.77 4.75
C TYR A 137 -3.33 -12.10 5.16
N LYS A 138 -3.82 -12.66 6.26
CA LYS A 138 -3.59 -14.05 6.70
C LYS A 138 -4.84 -14.89 6.52
#